data_AF-A0A1F4MT81-F1
#
_entry.id   AF-A0A1F4MT81-F1
#
_cell.length_a   1.000
_cell.length_b   1.000
_cell.length_c   1.000
_cell.angle_alpha   90.00
_cell.angle_beta   90.00
_cell.angle_gamma   90.00
#
_symmetry.space_group_name_H-M   'P 1'
#
loop_
_entity.id
_entity.type
_entity.pdbx_description
1 polymer ?
#
loop_
_entity_poly.entity_id
_entity_poly.type
_entity_poly.pdbx_seq_one_letter_code
_entity_poly.pdbx_strand_id
1 'polypeptide(L)'
;MKTSIRVFHWLPRIICILAILFVSLFAADAFAPGLTIWQQLGAFFIHLIPSFILLALLIVSWKWEFIGGIIFTVIGLGLSPLVFMINYKMNHSIWMSLGIILMITIPFVVVGILFIMSHNKKKKNLPAV
;
A
#
# COMPACT_ATOMS: atom_id res chain seq x y z
N MET A 1 12.91 -13.81 -20.50
CA MET A 1 13.20 -13.50 -19.08
C MET A 1 13.03 -14.78 -18.27
N LYS A 2 13.98 -15.18 -17.40
CA LYS A 2 13.84 -16.39 -16.56
C LYS A 2 12.54 -16.32 -15.73
N THR A 3 11.83 -17.44 -15.55
CA THR A 3 10.53 -17.49 -14.85
C THR A 3 10.56 -16.81 -13.48
N SER A 4 11.63 -17.02 -12.71
CA SER A 4 11.82 -16.36 -11.41
C SER A 4 11.81 -14.83 -11.50
N ILE A 5 12.46 -14.23 -12.50
CA ILE A 5 12.48 -12.76 -12.66
C ILE A 5 11.08 -12.25 -13.00
N ARG A 6 10.27 -13.04 -13.73
CA ARG A 6 8.90 -12.66 -14.09
C ARG A 6 7.99 -12.64 -12.88
N VAL A 7 8.14 -13.62 -11.99
CA VAL A 7 7.45 -13.66 -10.71
C VAL A 7 7.80 -12.44 -9.86
N PHE A 8 9.09 -12.17 -9.65
CA PHE A 8 9.52 -11.00 -8.85
C PHE A 8 9.17 -9.66 -9.50
N HIS A 9 9.02 -9.61 -10.83
CA HIS A 9 8.51 -8.43 -11.51
C HIS A 9 7.03 -8.19 -11.15
N TRP A 10 6.15 -9.18 -11.32
CA TRP A 10 4.70 -8.97 -11.20
C TRP A 10 4.17 -9.06 -9.77
N LEU A 11 4.72 -9.93 -8.94
CA LEU A 11 4.26 -10.19 -7.58
C LEU A 11 4.10 -8.91 -6.72
N PRO A 12 5.11 -8.02 -6.57
CA PRO A 12 4.93 -6.78 -5.80
C PRO A 12 3.82 -5.87 -6.35
N ARG A 13 3.60 -5.82 -7.67
CA ARG A 13 2.55 -4.97 -8.24
C ARG A 13 1.17 -5.51 -7.97
N ILE A 14 0.97 -6.81 -8.17
CA ILE A 14 -0.32 -7.46 -7.93
C ILE A 14 -0.70 -7.30 -6.46
N ILE A 15 0.22 -7.57 -5.53
CA ILE A 15 -0.03 -7.40 -4.09
C ILE A 15 -0.30 -5.93 -3.76
N CYS A 16 0.45 -4.99 -4.33
CA CYS A 16 0.24 -3.56 -4.10
C CYS A 16 -1.13 -3.08 -4.61
N ILE A 17 -1.54 -3.52 -5.81
CA ILE A 17 -2.87 -3.22 -6.37
C ILE A 17 -3.95 -3.76 -5.44
N LEU A 18 -3.84 -5.01 -5.00
CA LEU A 18 -4.81 -5.60 -4.08
C LEU A 18 -4.87 -4.85 -2.74
N ALA A 19 -3.72 -4.43 -2.19
CA ALA A 19 -3.66 -3.63 -0.98
C ALA A 19 -4.31 -2.24 -1.15
N ILE A 20 -4.07 -1.56 -2.28
CA ILE A 20 -4.69 -0.27 -2.61
C ILE A 20 -6.21 -0.43 -2.76
N LEU A 21 -6.67 -1.48 -3.44
CA LEU A 21 -8.09 -1.78 -3.59
C LEU A 21 -8.73 -2.05 -2.23
N PHE A 22 -8.08 -2.83 -1.37
CA PHE A 22 -8.53 -3.08 0.00
C PHE A 22 -8.66 -1.78 0.80
N VAL A 23 -7.64 -0.90 0.77
CA VAL A 23 -7.71 0.41 1.45
C VAL A 23 -8.83 1.28 0.87
N SER A 24 -9.05 1.22 -0.45
CA SER A 24 -10.11 1.98 -1.12
C SER A 24 -11.52 1.57 -0.68
N LEU A 25 -11.71 0.35 -0.16
CA LEU A 25 -13.01 -0.09 0.35
C LEU A 25 -13.47 0.76 1.53
N PHE A 26 -12.54 1.29 2.34
CA PHE A 26 -12.89 2.14 3.48
C PHE A 26 -13.55 3.44 3.05
N ALA A 27 -13.27 3.96 1.85
CA ALA A 27 -13.90 5.18 1.35
C ALA A 27 -15.42 5.06 1.15
N ALA A 28 -15.95 3.83 1.07
CA ALA A 28 -17.39 3.59 0.96
C ALA A 28 -18.18 4.05 2.19
N ASP A 29 -17.51 4.33 3.31
CA ASP A 29 -18.13 4.95 4.49
C ASP A 29 -18.66 6.39 4.24
N ALA A 30 -18.26 7.01 3.13
CA ALA A 30 -18.78 8.31 2.68
C ALA A 30 -20.28 8.30 2.32
N PHE A 31 -20.83 7.12 1.99
CA PHE A 31 -22.22 6.97 1.59
C PHE A 31 -23.11 6.81 2.83
N ALA A 32 -23.61 7.94 3.34
CA ALA A 32 -24.42 7.99 4.55
C ALA A 32 -25.80 8.65 4.30
N PRO A 33 -26.86 8.24 5.03
CA PRO A 33 -28.16 8.90 4.99
C PRO A 33 -28.07 10.39 5.39
N GLY A 34 -28.94 11.21 4.80
CA GLY A 34 -29.03 12.64 5.12
C GLY A 34 -28.10 13.55 4.32
N LEU A 35 -27.25 12.99 3.46
CA LEU A 35 -26.41 13.75 2.53
C LEU A 35 -26.98 13.71 1.10
N THR A 36 -26.83 14.82 0.38
CA THR A 36 -27.11 14.85 -1.07
C THR A 36 -26.09 13.98 -1.83
N ILE A 37 -26.45 13.57 -3.04
CA ILE A 37 -25.56 12.75 -3.90
C ILE A 37 -24.21 13.44 -4.11
N TRP A 38 -24.18 14.76 -4.30
CA TRP A 38 -22.93 15.52 -4.52
C TRP A 38 -22.05 15.59 -3.28
N GLN A 39 -22.63 15.70 -2.08
CA GLN A 39 -21.88 15.65 -0.83
C GLN A 39 -21.26 14.27 -0.62
N GLN A 40 -22.01 13.19 -0.88
CA GLN A 40 -21.52 11.82 -0.76
C GLN A 40 -20.38 11.54 -1.75
N LEU A 41 -20.54 11.93 -3.02
CA LEU A 41 -19.48 11.79 -4.02
C LEU A 41 -18.23 12.62 -3.65
N GLY A 42 -18.41 13.86 -3.18
CA GLY A 42 -17.30 14.70 -2.72
C GLY A 42 -16.53 14.05 -1.57
N ALA A 43 -17.24 13.57 -0.55
CA ALA A 43 -16.64 12.86 0.59
C ALA A 43 -15.93 11.56 0.16
N PHE A 44 -16.54 10.80 -0.76
CA PHE A 44 -15.97 9.58 -1.31
C PHE A 44 -14.62 9.84 -1.99
N PHE A 45 -14.53 10.86 -2.86
CA PHE A 45 -13.27 11.22 -3.51
C PHE A 45 -12.21 11.73 -2.52
N ILE A 46 -12.62 12.43 -1.46
CA ILE A 46 -11.71 12.85 -0.37
C ILE A 46 -11.17 11.61 0.38
N HIS A 47 -12.02 10.63 0.73
CA HIS A 47 -11.57 9.40 1.38
C HIS A 47 -10.70 8.51 0.48
N LEU A 48 -10.76 8.68 -0.85
CA LEU A 48 -9.86 8.00 -1.79
C LEU A 48 -8.47 8.65 -1.94
N ILE A 49 -8.24 9.86 -1.40
CA ILE A 49 -6.93 10.54 -1.49
C ILE A 49 -5.77 9.64 -1.05
N PRO A 50 -5.83 8.93 0.10
CA PRO A 50 -4.76 8.00 0.49
C PRO A 50 -4.50 6.91 -0.57
N SER A 51 -5.56 6.33 -1.15
CA SER A 51 -5.45 5.33 -2.21
C SER A 51 -4.82 5.88 -3.48
N PHE A 52 -5.18 7.11 -3.88
CA PHE A 52 -4.58 7.76 -5.05
C PHE A 52 -3.10 8.08 -4.85
N ILE A 53 -2.69 8.48 -3.63
CA ILE A 53 -1.27 8.66 -3.30
C ILE A 53 -0.52 7.33 -3.44
N LEU A 54 -1.04 6.25 -2.87
CA LEU A 54 -0.43 4.92 -2.98
C LEU A 54 -0.37 4.43 -4.44
N LEU A 55 -1.40 4.71 -5.23
CA LEU A 55 -1.43 4.39 -6.66
C LEU A 55 -0.36 5.17 -7.43
N ALA A 56 -0.19 6.46 -7.17
CA ALA A 56 0.86 7.26 -7.78
C ALA A 56 2.26 6.72 -7.42
N LEU A 57 2.47 6.36 -6.15
CA LEU A 57 3.71 5.71 -5.71
C LEU A 57 3.97 4.39 -6.41
N LEU A 58 2.94 3.56 -6.61
CA LEU A 58 3.04 2.32 -7.37
C LEU A 58 3.46 2.57 -8.83
N ILE A 59 2.85 3.56 -9.48
CA ILE A 59 3.18 3.94 -10.87
C ILE A 59 4.65 4.38 -10.97
N VAL A 60 5.14 5.20 -10.05
CA VAL A 60 6.55 5.61 -9.99
C VAL A 60 7.48 4.41 -9.75
N SER A 61 7.09 3.53 -8.82
CA SER A 61 7.82 2.31 -8.46
C SER A 61 7.95 1.33 -9.62
N TRP A 62 7.11 1.45 -10.66
CA TRP A 62 7.18 0.57 -11.83
C TRP A 62 8.48 0.74 -12.61
N LYS A 63 8.97 1.98 -12.72
CA LYS A 63 10.26 2.33 -13.34
C LYS A 63 11.39 2.41 -12.30
N TRP A 64 11.09 2.85 -11.08
CA TRP A 64 12.08 3.12 -10.03
C TRP A 64 11.94 2.13 -8.86
N GLU A 65 12.05 0.83 -9.15
CA GLU A 65 11.70 -0.23 -8.19
C GLU A 65 12.42 -0.16 -6.85
N PHE A 66 13.72 0.17 -6.84
CA PHE A 66 14.48 0.23 -5.59
C PHE A 66 13.98 1.37 -4.68
N ILE A 67 13.85 2.58 -5.25
CA ILE A 67 13.36 3.76 -4.53
C ILE A 67 11.92 3.56 -4.10
N GLY A 68 11.08 3.04 -5.00
CA GLY A 68 9.70 2.66 -4.69
C GLY A 68 9.61 1.68 -3.52
N GLY A 69 10.47 0.66 -3.52
CA GLY A 69 10.52 -0.31 -2.45
C GLY A 69 10.93 0.28 -1.08
N ILE A 70 11.89 1.21 -1.07
CA ILE A 70 12.25 1.97 0.14
C ILE A 70 11.06 2.80 0.62
N ILE A 71 10.41 3.55 -0.28
CA ILE A 71 9.28 4.41 0.06
C ILE A 71 8.14 3.59 0.69
N PHE A 72 7.72 2.49 0.07
CA PHE A 72 6.66 1.64 0.62
C PHE A 72 7.03 1.01 1.97
N THR A 73 8.30 0.62 2.16
CA THR A 73 8.79 0.09 3.44
C THR A 73 8.75 1.15 4.54
N VAL A 74 9.25 2.36 4.24
CA VAL A 74 9.29 3.48 5.19
C VAL A 74 7.90 3.97 5.54
N ILE A 75 6.99 4.09 4.56
CA ILE A 75 5.60 4.47 4.83
C ILE A 75 4.90 3.41 5.68
N GLY A 76 5.02 2.13 5.31
CA GLY A 76 4.38 1.05 6.06
C GLY A 76 4.88 0.98 7.51
N LEU A 77 6.19 1.01 7.74
CA LEU A 77 6.76 0.99 9.09
C LEU A 77 6.53 2.29 9.85
N GLY A 78 6.72 3.44 9.20
CA GLY A 78 6.62 4.76 9.81
C GLY A 78 5.20 5.13 10.22
N LEU A 79 4.18 4.71 9.46
CA LEU A 79 2.79 4.92 9.83
C LEU A 79 2.29 3.91 10.87
N SER A 80 2.93 2.76 11.03
CA SER A 80 2.46 1.70 11.94
C SER A 80 2.29 2.15 13.40
N PRO A 81 3.24 2.87 14.03
CA PRO A 81 3.04 3.40 15.39
C PRO A 81 1.87 4.39 15.50
N LEU A 82 1.69 5.24 14.50
CA LEU A 82 0.59 6.21 14.47
C LEU A 82 -0.76 5.49 14.35
N VAL A 83 -0.87 4.53 13.41
CA VAL A 83 -2.07 3.69 13.24
C VAL A 83 -2.34 2.89 14.51
N PHE A 84 -1.32 2.32 15.16
CA PHE A 84 -1.46 1.64 16.44
C PHE A 84 -2.10 2.55 17.48
N MET A 85 -1.50 3.72 17.69
CA MET A 85 -1.86 4.67 18.75
C MET A 85 -3.28 5.19 18.58
N ILE A 86 -3.71 5.51 17.35
CA ILE A 86 -5.07 5.96 17.08
C ILE A 86 -6.07 4.86 17.39
N ASN A 87 -5.83 3.64 16.89
CA ASN A 87 -6.75 2.53 17.09
C ASN A 87 -6.81 2.10 18.56
N TYR A 88 -5.68 2.02 19.25
CA TYR A 88 -5.64 1.66 20.66
C TYR A 88 -6.39 2.67 21.54
N LYS A 89 -6.33 3.97 21.20
CA LYS A 89 -7.11 5.01 21.90
C LYS A 89 -8.62 4.84 21.71
N MET A 90 -9.06 4.26 20.60
CA MET A 90 -10.48 4.05 20.29
C MET A 90 -11.02 2.72 20.83
N ASN A 91 -10.22 1.65 20.76
CA ASN A 91 -10.67 0.28 21.06
C ASN A 91 -10.10 -0.30 22.37
N HIS A 92 -9.08 0.31 22.97
CA HIS A 92 -8.37 -0.14 24.18
C HIS A 92 -7.84 -1.59 24.15
N SER A 93 -7.69 -2.17 22.95
CA SER A 93 -7.25 -3.55 22.72
C SER A 93 -5.95 -3.57 21.93
N ILE A 94 -4.90 -4.11 22.57
CA ILE A 94 -3.59 -4.28 21.94
C ILE A 94 -3.71 -5.22 20.74
N TRP A 95 -4.39 -6.36 20.91
CA TRP A 95 -4.53 -7.38 19.87
C TRP A 95 -5.29 -6.88 18.65
N MET A 96 -6.38 -6.14 18.86
CA MET A 96 -7.15 -5.55 17.77
C MET A 96 -6.31 -4.50 17.02
N SER A 97 -5.60 -3.65 17.75
CA SER A 97 -4.76 -2.60 17.16
C SER A 97 -3.56 -3.17 16.38
N LEU A 98 -2.96 -4.27 16.87
CA LEU A 98 -1.94 -5.02 16.11
C LEU A 98 -2.53 -5.68 14.86
N GLY A 99 -3.74 -6.23 14.94
CA GLY A 99 -4.45 -6.81 13.80
C GLY A 99 -4.71 -5.78 12.69
N ILE A 100 -5.09 -4.56 13.06
CA ILE A 100 -5.33 -3.47 12.11
C ILE A 100 -4.03 -3.08 11.38
N ILE A 101 -2.90 -2.99 12.09
CA ILE A 101 -1.58 -2.74 11.48
C ILE A 101 -1.22 -3.86 10.51
N LEU A 102 -1.42 -5.12 10.92
CA LEU A 102 -1.15 -6.27 10.08
C LEU A 102 -1.96 -6.26 8.78
N MET A 103 -3.20 -5.76 8.81
CA MET A 103 -4.06 -5.66 7.64
C MET A 103 -3.81 -4.42 6.79
N ILE A 104 -3.46 -3.28 7.39
CA ILE A 104 -3.40 -1.99 6.67
C ILE A 104 -1.99 -1.61 6.26
N THR A 105 -0.99 -1.69 7.14
CA THR A 105 0.35 -1.15 6.86
C THR A 105 1.35 -2.22 6.44
N ILE A 106 1.27 -3.42 7.02
CA ILE A 106 2.21 -4.52 6.73
C ILE A 106 2.19 -4.98 5.26
N PRO A 107 1.04 -5.03 4.54
CA PRO A 107 1.05 -5.37 3.11
C PRO A 107 1.95 -4.43 2.30
N PHE A 108 2.02 -3.15 2.66
CA PHE A 108 2.91 -2.19 1.99
C PHE A 108 4.38 -2.39 2.35
N VAL A 109 4.70 -2.83 3.56
CA VAL A 109 6.07 -3.25 3.92
C VAL A 109 6.50 -4.46 3.09
N VAL A 110 5.63 -5.46 2.97
CA VAL A 110 5.89 -6.65 2.13
C VAL A 110 6.09 -6.26 0.66
N VAL A 111 5.22 -5.40 0.12
CA VAL A 111 5.38 -4.83 -1.23
C VAL A 111 6.72 -4.13 -1.38
N GLY A 112 7.11 -3.31 -0.40
CA GLY A 112 8.37 -2.57 -0.40
C GLY A 112 9.59 -3.49 -0.51
N ILE A 113 9.64 -4.53 0.32
CA ILE A 113 10.68 -5.57 0.29
C ILE A 113 10.70 -6.29 -1.07
N LEU A 114 9.53 -6.68 -1.59
CA LEU A 114 9.42 -7.36 -2.88
C LEU A 114 9.90 -6.49 -4.06
N PHE A 115 9.65 -5.19 -4.03
CA PHE A 115 10.18 -4.24 -5.02
C PHE A 115 11.71 -4.16 -4.99
N ILE A 116 12.31 -4.11 -3.80
CA ILE A 116 13.78 -4.14 -3.64
C ILE A 116 14.36 -5.46 -4.17
N MET A 117 13.72 -6.59 -3.84
CA MET A 117 14.12 -7.90 -4.34
C MET A 117 14.02 -8.01 -5.87
N SER A 118 12.95 -7.45 -6.46
CA SER A 118 12.75 -7.36 -7.91
C SER A 118 13.90 -6.61 -8.58
N HIS A 119 14.25 -5.43 -8.05
CA HIS A 119 15.35 -4.62 -8.57
C HIS A 119 16.67 -5.39 -8.55
N ASN A 120 17.02 -5.99 -7.40
CA ASN A 120 18.25 -6.73 -7.22
C ASN A 120 18.35 -7.94 -8.16
N LYS A 121 17.25 -8.66 -8.39
CA LYS A 121 17.22 -9.79 -9.33
C LYS A 121 17.38 -9.34 -10.77
N LYS A 122 16.76 -8.24 -11.18
CA LYS A 122 16.93 -7.71 -12.54
C LYS A 122 18.36 -7.23 -12.77
N LYS A 123 18.93 -6.48 -11.82
CA LYS A 123 20.31 -5.98 -11.89
C LYS A 123 21.33 -7.11 -12.04
N LYS A 124 21.20 -8.19 -11.26
CA LYS A 124 22.10 -9.36 -11.34
C LYS A 124 22.01 -10.17 -12.64
N ASN A 125 20.93 -9.99 -13.42
CA ASN A 125 20.72 -10.70 -14.69
C ASN A 125 20.90 -9.78 -15.92
N LEU A 126 21.37 -8.54 -15.72
CA LEU A 126 21.83 -7.72 -16.83
C LEU A 126 23.17 -8.29 -17.33
N PRO A 127 23.40 -8.38 -18.66
CA PRO A 127 24.71 -8.73 -19.18
C PRO A 127 25.75 -7.75 -18.63
N ALA A 128 26.88 -8.27 -18.14
CA ALA A 128 28.03 -7.43 -17.85
C ALA A 128 28.47 -6.80 -19.19
N VAL A 129 28.43 -5.47 -19.25
CA VAL A 129 28.98 -4.68 -20.37
C VAL A 129 30.49 -4.66 -20.26
#